data_AF-A0A2E3LYA8-F1
#
_entry.id   AF-A0A2E3LYA8-F1
#
_cell.length_a   1.000
_cell.length_b   1.000
_cell.length_c   1.000
_cell.angle_alpha   90.00
_cell.angle_beta   90.00
_cell.angle_gamma   90.00
#
_symmetry.space_group_name_H-M   'P 1'
#
loop_
_entity.id
_entity.type
_entity.pdbx_description
1 polymer ?
#
loop_
_entity_poly.entity_id
_entity_poly.type
_entity_poly.pdbx_seq_one_letter_code
_entity_poly.pdbx_strand_id
1 'polypeptide(L)'
;MESFWRELFEGEVHLRDKFQVELKTDYSPHRDSRKNTYTQEFYFFIPNALQVGKHTYPKEQFYQDQTNFIRFKTPDFSFREILDFNNERSPLNRLKVLIRQQLDEQGRANLEDEIKLLANVVRSRLRVNMRILIADLKDSSTSAEEFHDLLLKITKQYSDIFRSFREISKKFRHHEHSNYLKDYFLYTEEFLSSTYEYYLTGLLSILRRDSDHKKSDEHLCSLIIKEQQFHERFETKSKKTPEDEKEEHVLYRKGLLNKFILDALLLSITRVSVIDHYSSLSGAVAAGIAMLFYFTLFIWQGQIFVINSVPFIVITVILYILKDRMKEGLRNQYKKQAFRWFPDYKTEIWTPSHRRCIGYLTESFAYLKTKELSNEIIQIRNQEFHAELERFKRPETVLYYKKEAKLLEEPKRKGSRRYELNNIFRFNIEHFLSKASNSYHLHQQLNQESMKLEYQRLPKVYHINLIMKNTYLSENGEKKVEWNKFRLVVNKDGIKRIERPLKPRDPHSIAPEQ
;
A
#
# COMPACT_ATOMS: atom_id res chain seq x y z
N MET A 1 7.57 10.81 -18.01
CA MET A 1 8.46 11.30 -16.93
C MET A 1 7.83 11.23 -15.54
N GLU A 2 6.58 11.65 -15.36
CA GLU A 2 5.93 11.61 -14.03
C GLU A 2 5.87 10.19 -13.42
N SER A 3 5.56 9.17 -14.24
CA SER A 3 5.60 7.76 -13.82
C SER A 3 6.99 7.31 -13.36
N PHE A 4 8.06 7.78 -14.01
CA PHE A 4 9.45 7.49 -13.67
C PHE A 4 9.83 8.09 -12.33
N TRP A 5 9.54 9.38 -12.10
CA TRP A 5 9.81 10.02 -10.82
C TRP A 5 9.04 9.37 -9.66
N ARG A 6 7.78 8.97 -9.91
CA ARG A 6 6.98 8.25 -8.92
C ARG A 6 7.55 6.89 -8.55
N GLU A 7 8.02 6.12 -9.53
CA GLU A 7 8.67 4.83 -9.24
C GLU A 7 10.03 5.04 -8.55
N LEU A 8 10.77 6.06 -8.97
CA LEU A 8 12.09 6.36 -8.45
C LEU A 8 12.01 6.87 -7.02
N PHE A 9 11.08 7.77 -6.67
CA PHE A 9 10.91 8.38 -5.34
C PHE A 9 9.56 7.99 -4.72
N GLU A 10 9.40 6.70 -4.40
CA GLU A 10 8.28 6.23 -3.59
C GLU A 10 8.39 6.79 -2.16
N GLY A 11 7.80 7.96 -1.90
CA GLY A 11 7.66 8.53 -0.56
C GLY A 11 6.59 7.83 0.28
N GLU A 12 6.47 8.19 1.57
CA GLU A 12 5.48 7.63 2.50
C GLU A 12 4.04 7.72 1.99
N VAL A 13 3.69 8.82 1.30
CA VAL A 13 2.36 9.06 0.73
C VAL A 13 2.50 9.56 -0.71
N HIS A 14 1.84 8.91 -1.65
CA HIS A 14 1.85 9.33 -3.06
C HIS A 14 0.52 9.05 -3.76
N LEU A 15 0.30 9.76 -4.87
CA LEU A 15 -0.85 9.56 -5.75
C LEU A 15 -0.61 8.37 -6.67
N ARG A 16 -1.51 7.38 -6.62
CA ARG A 16 -1.46 6.22 -7.51
C ARG A 16 -2.19 6.51 -8.82
N ASP A 17 -3.36 7.13 -8.70
CA ASP A 17 -4.16 7.62 -9.81
C ASP A 17 -4.98 8.84 -9.33
N LYS A 18 -5.93 9.29 -10.17
CA LYS A 18 -6.77 10.46 -9.87
C LYS A 18 -7.67 10.30 -8.64
N PHE A 19 -7.97 9.08 -8.18
CA PHE A 19 -8.86 8.83 -7.04
C PHE A 19 -8.19 8.09 -5.89
N GLN A 20 -7.02 7.48 -6.11
CA GLN A 20 -6.38 6.63 -5.11
C GLN A 20 -5.09 7.24 -4.55
N VAL A 21 -5.05 7.34 -3.22
CA VAL A 21 -3.83 7.63 -2.46
C VAL A 21 -3.22 6.31 -1.99
N GLU A 22 -1.90 6.19 -2.06
CA GLU A 22 -1.13 5.07 -1.53
C GLU A 22 -0.24 5.55 -0.38
N LEU A 23 -0.35 4.88 0.77
CA LEU A 23 0.47 5.06 1.96
C LEU A 23 1.32 3.81 2.20
N LYS A 24 2.63 4.00 2.34
CA LYS A 24 3.59 2.93 2.63
C LYS A 24 4.06 3.03 4.07
N THR A 25 4.10 1.90 4.76
CA THR A 25 4.62 1.79 6.12
C THR A 25 5.50 0.57 6.24
N ASP A 26 6.69 0.75 6.80
CA ASP A 26 7.61 -0.34 7.09
C ASP A 26 7.39 -0.85 8.52
N TYR A 27 7.39 -2.17 8.68
CA TYR A 27 7.39 -2.86 9.97
C TYR A 27 8.72 -3.62 10.09
N SER A 28 9.58 -3.16 10.98
CA SER A 28 10.91 -3.72 11.22
C SER A 28 10.94 -4.44 12.57
N PRO A 29 10.51 -5.72 12.65
CA PRO A 29 10.37 -6.40 13.93
C PRO A 29 11.69 -6.44 14.71
N HIS A 30 11.62 -6.07 15.99
CA HIS A 30 12.73 -6.22 16.92
C HIS A 30 13.01 -7.70 17.14
N ARG A 31 14.26 -8.11 16.89
CA ARG A 31 14.66 -9.53 16.86
C ARG A 31 14.62 -10.22 18.21
N ASP A 32 14.71 -9.45 19.30
CA ASP A 32 14.71 -9.98 20.67
C ASP A 32 13.39 -9.72 21.42
N SER A 33 12.41 -9.09 20.77
CA SER A 33 11.10 -8.86 21.37
C SER A 33 10.12 -9.98 21.01
N ARG A 34 9.52 -10.58 22.03
CA ARG A 34 8.41 -11.54 21.87
C ARG A 34 7.13 -10.89 21.30
N LYS A 35 7.03 -9.56 21.31
CA LYS A 35 5.84 -8.82 20.86
C LYS A 35 6.24 -7.59 20.04
N ASN A 36 6.09 -7.69 18.73
CA ASN A 36 6.27 -6.59 17.80
C ASN A 36 4.91 -6.06 17.37
N THR A 37 4.42 -5.02 18.06
CA THR A 37 3.10 -4.41 17.76
C THR A 37 3.28 -3.04 17.15
N TYR A 38 2.67 -2.84 15.98
CA TYR A 38 2.64 -1.58 15.24
C TYR A 38 1.18 -1.12 15.15
N THR A 39 0.89 0.03 15.73
CA THR A 39 -0.45 0.64 15.68
C THR A 39 -0.42 1.86 14.78
N GLN A 40 -1.34 1.93 13.83
CA GLN A 40 -1.55 3.08 12.95
C GLN A 40 -2.99 3.56 13.10
N GLU A 41 -3.15 4.82 13.43
CA GLU A 41 -4.44 5.48 13.59
C GLU A 41 -4.55 6.60 12.55
N PHE A 42 -5.62 6.57 11.76
CA PHE A 42 -5.90 7.53 10.70
C PHE A 42 -7.15 8.33 11.06
N TYR A 43 -7.04 9.65 10.99
CA TYR A 43 -8.13 10.59 11.21
C TYR A 43 -8.35 11.40 9.93
N PHE A 44 -9.48 11.15 9.26
CA PHE A 44 -9.89 11.87 8.06
C PHE A 44 -10.89 12.97 8.45
N PHE A 45 -10.51 14.21 8.21
CA PHE A 45 -11.36 15.38 8.40
C PHE A 45 -11.95 15.78 7.05
N ILE A 46 -13.24 15.50 6.86
CA ILE A 46 -13.92 15.64 5.58
C ILE A 46 -14.92 16.80 5.69
N PRO A 47 -14.89 17.78 4.77
CA PRO A 47 -15.87 18.87 4.75
C PRO A 47 -17.29 18.35 4.56
N ASN A 48 -18.25 18.85 5.35
CA ASN A 48 -19.67 18.47 5.21
C ASN A 48 -20.27 18.75 3.83
N ALA A 49 -19.67 19.68 3.06
CA ALA A 49 -20.07 19.95 1.68
C ALA A 49 -19.95 18.73 0.75
N LEU A 50 -19.10 17.75 1.08
CA LEU A 50 -19.00 16.47 0.36
C LEU A 50 -20.07 15.44 0.80
N GLN A 51 -20.85 15.75 1.84
CA GLN A 51 -21.94 14.91 2.37
C GLN A 51 -21.51 13.48 2.74
N VAL A 52 -20.27 13.29 3.16
CA VAL A 52 -19.76 12.01 3.68
C VAL A 52 -20.18 11.85 5.14
N GLY A 53 -21.01 10.86 5.42
CA GLY A 53 -21.54 10.58 6.75
C GLY A 53 -21.98 9.13 6.91
N LYS A 54 -22.37 8.74 8.14
CA LYS A 54 -22.68 7.35 8.52
C LYS A 54 -23.69 6.64 7.59
N HIS A 55 -24.61 7.40 6.99
CA HIS A 55 -25.67 6.85 6.13
C HIS A 55 -25.31 6.90 4.64
N THR A 56 -24.46 7.84 4.22
CA THR A 56 -24.04 8.01 2.81
C THR A 56 -22.74 7.28 2.50
N TYR A 57 -21.96 6.95 3.53
CA TYR A 57 -20.68 6.24 3.44
C TYR A 57 -20.54 5.28 4.62
N PRO A 58 -21.23 4.13 4.62
CA PRO A 58 -21.17 3.20 5.74
C PRO A 58 -19.81 2.52 5.84
N LYS A 59 -19.53 1.83 6.95
CA LYS A 59 -18.24 1.18 7.19
C LYS A 59 -17.89 0.14 6.10
N GLU A 60 -18.90 -0.53 5.56
CA GLU A 60 -18.75 -1.51 4.49
C GLU A 60 -18.15 -0.85 3.24
N GLN A 61 -18.60 0.37 2.92
CA GLN A 61 -18.06 1.16 1.82
C GLN A 61 -16.59 1.54 2.09
N PHE A 62 -16.26 1.95 3.32
CA PHE A 62 -14.87 2.22 3.70
C PHE A 62 -13.95 1.02 3.44
N TYR A 63 -14.39 -0.19 3.82
CA TYR A 63 -13.61 -1.41 3.62
C TYR A 63 -13.54 -1.87 2.17
N GLN A 64 -14.49 -1.48 1.31
CA GLN A 64 -14.44 -1.72 -0.14
C GLN A 64 -13.51 -0.74 -0.87
N ASP A 65 -13.43 0.51 -0.40
CA ASP A 65 -12.59 1.55 -0.99
C ASP A 65 -11.12 1.47 -0.58
N GLN A 66 -10.82 0.67 0.45
CA GLN A 66 -9.46 0.46 0.90
C GLN A 66 -8.88 -0.87 0.43
N THR A 67 -7.58 -0.89 0.13
CA THR A 67 -6.84 -2.13 -0.12
C THR A 67 -5.55 -2.13 0.68
N ASN A 68 -5.31 -3.22 1.39
CA ASN A 68 -4.19 -3.37 2.30
C ASN A 68 -3.32 -4.52 1.79
N PHE A 69 -2.13 -4.21 1.26
CA PHE A 69 -1.18 -5.22 0.79
C PHE A 69 0.00 -5.31 1.74
N ILE A 70 0.22 -6.49 2.30
CA ILE A 70 1.39 -6.76 3.13
C ILE A 70 2.33 -7.64 2.32
N ARG A 71 3.60 -7.23 2.25
CA ARG A 71 4.66 -7.96 1.57
C ARG A 71 5.94 -7.93 2.38
N PHE A 72 6.84 -8.87 2.14
CA PHE A 72 8.21 -8.73 2.58
C PHE A 72 8.84 -7.50 1.92
N LYS A 73 9.61 -6.76 2.71
CA LYS A 73 10.53 -5.77 2.15
C LYS A 73 11.68 -6.51 1.46
N THR A 74 12.07 -6.01 0.29
CA THR A 74 13.20 -6.57 -0.44
C THR A 74 14.45 -6.48 0.43
N PRO A 75 15.18 -7.58 0.65
CA PRO A 75 16.42 -7.54 1.41
C PRO A 75 17.43 -6.63 0.71
N ASP A 76 18.15 -5.81 1.48
CA ASP A 76 19.19 -4.96 0.93
C ASP A 76 20.48 -5.76 0.69
N PHE A 77 21.10 -5.52 -0.46
CA PHE A 77 22.35 -6.12 -0.87
C PHE A 77 23.16 -5.14 -1.73
N SER A 78 24.45 -5.02 -1.43
CA SER A 78 25.41 -4.35 -2.29
C SER A 78 25.80 -5.24 -3.49
N PHE A 79 26.35 -4.63 -4.55
CA PHE A 79 26.89 -5.38 -5.68
C PHE A 79 27.94 -6.41 -5.28
N ARG A 80 28.80 -6.06 -4.31
CA ARG A 80 29.84 -6.94 -3.79
C ARG A 80 29.20 -8.18 -3.17
N GLU A 81 28.18 -8.01 -2.33
CA GLU A 81 27.48 -9.13 -1.70
C GLU A 81 26.69 -9.98 -2.70
N ILE A 82 26.09 -9.39 -3.74
CA ILE A 82 25.39 -10.14 -4.79
C ILE A 82 26.38 -11.01 -5.58
N LEU A 83 27.53 -10.47 -5.95
CA LEU A 83 28.54 -11.15 -6.77
C LEU A 83 29.48 -12.07 -5.97
N ASP A 84 29.45 -12.00 -4.63
CA ASP A 84 30.27 -12.84 -3.77
C ASP A 84 29.72 -14.27 -3.67
N PHE A 85 30.39 -15.21 -4.34
CA PHE A 85 30.06 -16.64 -4.31
C PHE A 85 30.48 -17.35 -3.02
N ASN A 86 31.18 -16.68 -2.10
CA ASN A 86 31.46 -17.20 -0.76
C ASN A 86 30.39 -16.76 0.26
N ASN A 87 29.60 -15.74 -0.07
CA ASN A 87 28.51 -15.29 0.77
C ASN A 87 27.30 -16.23 0.66
N GLU A 88 26.98 -16.95 1.73
CA GLU A 88 25.81 -17.85 1.79
C GLU A 88 24.46 -17.13 1.64
N ARG A 89 24.40 -15.82 1.92
CA ARG A 89 23.20 -15.00 1.75
C ARG A 89 23.03 -14.49 0.31
N SER A 90 24.10 -14.50 -0.50
CA SER A 90 24.08 -14.01 -1.88
C SER A 90 23.00 -14.75 -2.68
N PRO A 91 22.07 -14.02 -3.33
CA PRO A 91 21.07 -14.67 -4.16
C PRO A 91 21.68 -15.42 -5.36
N LEU A 92 22.77 -14.90 -5.96
CA LEU A 92 23.47 -15.60 -7.04
C LEU A 92 24.16 -16.87 -6.55
N ASN A 93 24.80 -16.83 -5.39
CA ASN A 93 25.43 -18.02 -4.81
C ASN A 93 24.38 -19.09 -4.49
N ARG A 94 23.28 -18.69 -3.86
CA ARG A 94 22.17 -19.61 -3.55
C ARG A 94 21.58 -20.24 -4.80
N LEU A 95 21.37 -19.47 -5.88
CA LEU A 95 20.96 -20.04 -7.16
C LEU A 95 21.96 -21.07 -7.67
N LYS A 96 23.26 -20.75 -7.66
CA LYS A 96 24.33 -21.66 -8.09
C LYS A 96 24.36 -22.97 -7.28
N VAL A 97 24.02 -22.92 -6.00
CA VAL A 97 23.90 -24.11 -5.15
C VAL A 97 22.61 -24.87 -5.45
N LEU A 98 21.46 -24.18 -5.51
CA LEU A 98 20.14 -24.80 -5.73
C LEU A 98 20.04 -25.55 -7.05
N ILE A 99 20.62 -25.02 -8.14
CA ILE A 99 20.60 -25.72 -9.45
C ILE A 99 21.36 -27.05 -9.45
N ARG A 100 22.24 -27.29 -8.47
CA ARG A 100 23.03 -28.53 -8.34
C ARG A 100 22.35 -29.56 -7.44
N GLN A 101 21.30 -29.16 -6.72
CA GLN A 101 20.55 -30.03 -5.82
C GLN A 101 19.49 -30.82 -6.60
N GLN A 102 18.99 -31.88 -5.98
CA GLN A 102 17.89 -32.65 -6.54
C GLN A 102 16.60 -31.81 -6.55
N LEU A 103 15.92 -31.77 -7.70
CA LEU A 103 14.72 -30.95 -7.91
C LEU A 103 13.44 -31.70 -7.56
N ASP A 104 13.30 -32.05 -6.28
CA ASP A 104 12.02 -32.43 -5.70
C ASP A 104 11.05 -31.23 -5.65
N GLU A 105 9.82 -31.42 -5.20
CA GLU A 105 8.80 -30.36 -5.14
C GLU A 105 9.30 -29.14 -4.34
N GLN A 106 10.00 -29.38 -3.22
CA GLN A 106 10.54 -28.33 -2.38
C GLN A 106 11.70 -27.58 -3.06
N GLY A 107 12.62 -28.30 -3.71
CA GLY A 107 13.75 -27.75 -4.42
C GLY A 107 13.31 -26.85 -5.58
N ARG A 108 12.25 -27.25 -6.31
CA ARG A 108 11.63 -26.42 -7.36
C ARG A 108 11.08 -25.12 -6.79
N ALA A 109 10.25 -25.19 -5.75
CA ALA A 109 9.69 -24.01 -5.10
C ALA A 109 10.78 -23.07 -4.53
N ASN A 110 11.84 -23.62 -3.96
CA ASN A 110 12.99 -22.85 -3.46
C ASN A 110 13.74 -22.14 -4.60
N LEU A 111 13.95 -22.82 -5.72
CA LEU A 111 14.62 -22.26 -6.89
C LEU A 111 13.77 -21.16 -7.53
N GLU A 112 12.47 -21.37 -7.69
CA GLU A 112 11.50 -20.39 -8.18
C GLU A 112 11.50 -19.11 -7.34
N ASP A 113 11.41 -19.25 -6.01
CA ASP A 113 11.46 -18.13 -5.07
C ASP A 113 12.80 -17.39 -5.14
N GLU A 114 13.92 -18.11 -5.25
CA GLU A 114 15.25 -17.50 -5.32
C GLU A 114 15.49 -16.75 -6.63
N ILE A 115 15.00 -17.27 -7.77
CA ILE A 115 15.09 -16.60 -9.08
C ILE A 115 14.35 -15.26 -9.02
N LYS A 116 13.11 -15.28 -8.53
CA LYS A 116 12.29 -14.07 -8.36
C LYS A 116 12.91 -13.11 -7.34
N LEU A 117 13.49 -13.61 -6.24
CA LEU A 117 14.13 -12.77 -5.23
C LEU A 117 15.35 -12.03 -5.78
N LEU A 118 16.22 -12.71 -6.54
CA LEU A 118 17.36 -12.06 -7.19
C LEU A 118 16.89 -10.87 -8.02
N ALA A 119 15.83 -11.03 -8.82
CA ALA A 119 15.30 -9.98 -9.66
C ALA A 119 14.79 -8.78 -8.86
N ASN A 120 14.10 -9.03 -7.74
CA ASN A 120 13.66 -7.98 -6.82
C ASN A 120 14.86 -7.22 -6.21
N VAL A 121 15.90 -7.94 -5.78
CA VAL A 121 17.12 -7.35 -5.21
C VAL A 121 17.82 -6.47 -6.24
N VAL A 122 18.01 -6.98 -7.46
CA VAL A 122 18.66 -6.23 -8.56
C VAL A 122 17.85 -4.98 -8.93
N ARG A 123 16.52 -5.08 -9.04
CA ARG A 123 15.64 -3.92 -9.28
C ARG A 123 15.73 -2.88 -8.16
N SER A 124 15.69 -3.32 -6.90
CA SER A 124 15.82 -2.43 -5.74
C SER A 124 17.15 -1.67 -5.79
N ARG A 125 18.25 -2.40 -6.05
CA ARG A 125 19.58 -1.81 -6.18
C ARG A 125 19.68 -0.83 -7.35
N LEU A 126 19.04 -1.15 -8.48
CA LEU A 126 18.96 -0.27 -9.65
C LEU A 126 18.28 1.04 -9.32
N ARG A 127 17.13 1.00 -8.65
CA ARG A 127 16.44 2.21 -8.20
C ARG A 127 17.32 3.08 -7.31
N VAL A 128 18.02 2.50 -6.33
CA VAL A 128 18.93 3.24 -5.44
C VAL A 128 20.07 3.89 -6.23
N ASN A 129 20.73 3.13 -7.11
CA ASN A 129 21.83 3.65 -7.93
C ASN A 129 21.38 4.74 -8.91
N MET A 130 20.16 4.64 -9.45
CA MET A 130 19.61 5.71 -10.29
C MET A 130 19.38 7.00 -9.51
N ARG A 131 18.96 6.92 -8.24
CA ARG A 131 18.88 8.11 -7.37
C ARG A 131 20.24 8.75 -7.15
N ILE A 132 21.27 7.92 -6.92
CA ILE A 132 22.66 8.39 -6.74
C ILE A 132 23.12 9.10 -8.01
N LEU A 133 23.00 8.46 -9.17
CA LEU A 133 23.40 9.06 -10.46
C LEU A 133 22.65 10.37 -10.76
N ILE A 134 21.36 10.44 -10.46
CA ILE A 134 20.57 11.67 -10.67
C ILE A 134 20.96 12.76 -9.65
N ALA A 135 21.37 12.40 -8.44
CA ALA A 135 21.85 13.34 -7.45
C ALA A 135 23.20 13.94 -7.89
N ASP A 136 24.16 13.08 -8.27
CA ASP A 136 25.47 13.51 -8.79
C ASP A 136 25.33 14.35 -10.05
N LEU A 137 24.43 13.99 -10.97
CA LEU A 137 24.15 14.77 -12.19
C LEU A 137 23.61 16.18 -11.87
N LYS A 138 22.88 16.34 -10.76
CA LYS A 138 22.33 17.64 -10.33
C LYS A 138 23.31 18.44 -9.47
N ASP A 139 24.37 17.81 -8.98
CA ASP A 139 25.37 18.45 -8.15
C ASP A 139 26.37 19.20 -9.05
N SER A 140 26.32 20.53 -9.00
CA SER A 140 27.20 21.40 -9.78
C SER A 140 28.69 21.25 -9.46
N SER A 141 29.05 20.53 -8.38
CA SER A 141 30.44 20.23 -8.03
C SER A 141 31.00 18.98 -8.73
N THR A 142 30.14 18.12 -9.30
CA THR A 142 30.57 16.89 -9.99
C THR A 142 30.95 17.21 -11.43
N SER A 143 32.17 16.87 -11.83
CA SER A 143 32.60 17.04 -13.22
C SER A 143 31.92 16.01 -14.14
N ALA A 144 31.82 16.35 -15.43
CA ALA A 144 31.27 15.42 -16.44
C ALA A 144 32.06 14.10 -16.54
N GLU A 145 33.36 14.12 -16.22
CA GLU A 145 34.23 12.94 -16.22
C GLU A 145 33.98 12.06 -14.99
N GLU A 146 33.88 12.64 -13.79
CA GLU A 146 33.55 11.91 -12.55
C GLU A 146 32.18 11.22 -12.66
N PHE A 147 31.18 11.92 -13.19
CA PHE A 147 29.87 11.33 -13.45
C PHE A 147 29.96 10.16 -14.44
N HIS A 148 30.74 10.32 -15.52
CA HIS A 148 30.95 9.27 -16.51
C HIS A 148 31.62 8.03 -15.91
N ASP A 149 32.63 8.21 -15.07
CA ASP A 149 33.33 7.12 -14.39
C ASP A 149 32.41 6.37 -13.42
N LEU A 150 31.57 7.08 -12.68
CA LEU A 150 30.56 6.46 -11.82
C LEU A 150 29.54 5.67 -12.65
N LEU A 151 29.07 6.23 -13.77
CA LEU A 151 28.16 5.55 -14.69
C LEU A 151 28.78 4.27 -15.26
N LEU A 152 30.04 4.32 -15.71
CA LEU A 152 30.78 3.15 -16.21
C LEU A 152 30.91 2.08 -15.13
N LYS A 153 31.27 2.47 -13.91
CA LYS A 153 31.39 1.55 -12.78
C LYS A 153 30.08 0.83 -12.47
N ILE A 154 28.98 1.58 -12.37
CA ILE A 154 27.65 1.02 -12.06
C ILE A 154 27.16 0.12 -13.19
N THR A 155 27.26 0.56 -14.44
CA THR A 155 26.79 -0.21 -15.61
C THR A 155 27.61 -1.49 -15.81
N LYS A 156 28.92 -1.47 -15.51
CA LYS A 156 29.77 -2.67 -15.49
C LYS A 156 29.30 -3.69 -14.45
N GLN A 157 28.99 -3.24 -13.23
CA GLN A 157 28.49 -4.13 -12.17
C GLN A 157 27.16 -4.81 -12.54
N TYR A 158 26.25 -4.11 -13.21
CA TYR A 158 25.04 -4.74 -13.77
C TYR A 158 25.36 -5.76 -14.85
N SER A 159 26.29 -5.44 -15.75
CA SER A 159 26.73 -6.38 -16.79
C SER A 159 27.29 -7.67 -16.18
N ASP A 160 28.05 -7.58 -15.09
CA ASP A 160 28.61 -8.74 -14.39
C ASP A 160 27.54 -9.58 -13.69
N ILE A 161 26.51 -8.95 -13.09
CA ILE A 161 25.35 -9.66 -12.54
C ILE A 161 24.59 -10.39 -13.65
N PHE A 162 24.27 -9.71 -14.76
CA PHE A 162 23.54 -10.32 -15.88
C PHE A 162 24.33 -11.45 -16.53
N ARG A 163 25.65 -11.31 -16.66
CA ARG A 163 26.53 -12.39 -17.14
C ARG A 163 26.46 -13.60 -16.21
N SER A 164 26.64 -13.37 -14.90
CA SER A 164 26.61 -14.44 -13.90
C SER A 164 25.27 -15.18 -13.88
N PHE A 165 24.16 -14.44 -13.93
CA PHE A 165 22.81 -15.04 -14.00
C PHE A 165 22.60 -15.85 -15.28
N ARG A 166 23.02 -15.33 -16.45
CA ARG A 166 22.95 -16.04 -17.73
C ARG A 166 23.82 -17.30 -17.73
N GLU A 167 24.98 -17.30 -17.09
CA GLU A 167 25.82 -18.49 -16.94
C GLU A 167 25.15 -19.57 -16.09
N ILE A 168 24.51 -19.17 -14.99
CA ILE A 168 23.70 -20.07 -14.15
C ILE A 168 22.54 -20.65 -14.95
N SER A 169 21.80 -19.81 -15.67
CA SER A 169 20.70 -20.17 -16.59
C SER A 169 21.17 -21.15 -17.68
N LYS A 170 22.36 -20.94 -18.28
CA LYS A 170 22.98 -21.88 -19.23
C LYS A 170 23.30 -23.23 -18.60
N LYS A 171 23.94 -23.25 -17.42
CA LYS A 171 24.28 -24.49 -16.70
C LYS A 171 23.01 -25.28 -16.36
N PHE A 172 21.96 -24.59 -15.93
CA PHE A 172 20.66 -25.21 -15.66
C PHE A 172 20.03 -25.84 -16.93
N ARG A 173 20.11 -25.19 -18.09
CA ARG A 173 19.56 -25.72 -19.35
C ARG A 173 20.12 -27.08 -19.78
N HIS A 174 21.33 -27.42 -19.35
CA HIS A 174 21.95 -28.72 -19.61
C HIS A 174 21.42 -29.84 -18.71
N HIS A 175 20.71 -29.51 -17.62
CA HIS A 175 19.98 -30.50 -16.84
C HIS A 175 18.62 -30.76 -17.50
N GLU A 176 18.29 -32.03 -17.78
CA GLU A 176 17.04 -32.46 -18.45
C GLU A 176 15.76 -32.19 -17.64
N HIS A 177 15.87 -31.52 -16.50
CA HIS A 177 14.79 -31.37 -15.55
C HIS A 177 13.94 -30.13 -15.87
N SER A 178 12.76 -30.38 -16.44
CA SER A 178 11.59 -29.49 -16.52
C SER A 178 11.72 -28.23 -17.40
N ASN A 179 10.96 -28.22 -18.51
CA ASN A 179 10.81 -27.01 -19.34
C ASN A 179 10.20 -25.82 -18.58
N TYR A 180 9.40 -26.08 -17.54
CA TYR A 180 8.76 -25.05 -16.73
C TYR A 180 9.76 -24.13 -16.01
N LEU A 181 10.83 -24.68 -15.42
CA LEU A 181 11.83 -23.85 -14.73
C LEU A 181 12.69 -23.04 -15.71
N LYS A 182 12.80 -23.48 -16.97
CA LYS A 182 13.48 -22.70 -18.02
C LYS A 182 12.72 -21.39 -18.28
N ASP A 183 11.40 -21.41 -18.23
CA ASP A 183 10.57 -20.22 -18.39
C ASP A 183 10.77 -19.23 -17.24
N TYR A 184 11.00 -19.71 -16.01
CA TYR A 184 11.32 -18.83 -14.86
C TYR A 184 12.60 -18.03 -15.08
N PHE A 185 13.66 -18.69 -15.57
CA PHE A 185 14.89 -17.99 -15.95
C PHE A 185 14.62 -17.02 -17.10
N LEU A 186 13.89 -17.44 -18.13
CA LEU A 186 13.59 -16.63 -19.30
C LEU A 186 12.83 -15.35 -18.94
N TYR A 187 11.74 -15.47 -18.19
CA TYR A 187 10.90 -14.35 -17.75
C TYR A 187 11.67 -13.41 -16.82
N THR A 188 12.59 -13.96 -16.01
CA THR A 188 13.44 -13.14 -15.14
C THR A 188 14.50 -12.38 -15.93
N GLU A 189 15.12 -12.99 -16.94
CA GLU A 189 16.03 -12.30 -17.85
C GLU A 189 15.31 -11.17 -18.60
N GLU A 190 14.10 -11.43 -19.12
CA GLU A 190 13.25 -10.44 -19.80
C GLU A 190 12.89 -9.29 -18.86
N PHE A 191 12.45 -9.59 -17.63
CA PHE A 191 12.13 -8.58 -16.62
C PHE A 191 13.33 -7.71 -16.26
N LEU A 192 14.50 -8.31 -16.01
CA LEU A 192 15.71 -7.60 -15.62
C LEU A 192 16.16 -6.65 -16.73
N SER A 193 16.17 -7.13 -17.97
CA SER A 193 16.47 -6.32 -19.16
C SER A 193 15.49 -5.16 -19.31
N SER A 194 14.18 -5.42 -19.19
CA SER A 194 13.14 -4.40 -19.34
C SER A 194 13.20 -3.33 -18.25
N THR A 195 13.47 -3.76 -17.02
CA THR A 195 13.67 -2.86 -15.89
C THR A 195 14.93 -2.01 -16.10
N TYR A 196 16.03 -2.62 -16.56
CA TYR A 196 17.29 -1.92 -16.82
C TYR A 196 17.12 -0.86 -17.92
N GLU A 197 16.53 -1.22 -19.05
CA GLU A 197 16.19 -0.30 -20.15
C GLU A 197 15.34 0.87 -19.65
N TYR A 198 14.30 0.60 -18.85
CA TYR A 198 13.40 1.64 -18.32
C TYR A 198 14.16 2.68 -17.50
N TYR A 199 15.03 2.24 -16.59
CA TYR A 199 15.79 3.15 -15.72
C TYR A 199 16.87 3.91 -16.50
N LEU A 200 17.58 3.26 -17.43
CA LEU A 200 18.56 3.94 -18.28
C LEU A 200 17.92 4.99 -19.19
N THR A 201 16.74 4.68 -19.76
CA THR A 201 15.99 5.63 -20.59
C THR A 201 15.55 6.85 -19.78
N GLY A 202 15.09 6.63 -18.54
CA GLY A 202 14.77 7.72 -17.61
C GLY A 202 15.99 8.58 -17.29
N LEU A 203 17.14 7.96 -16.99
CA LEU A 203 18.39 8.68 -16.76
C LEU A 203 18.84 9.48 -18.00
N LEU A 204 18.82 8.89 -19.19
CA LEU A 204 19.15 9.56 -20.46
C LEU A 204 18.27 10.79 -20.70
N SER A 205 16.97 10.68 -20.41
CA SER A 205 16.03 11.79 -20.57
C SER A 205 16.30 12.97 -19.63
N ILE A 206 16.90 12.71 -18.47
CA ILE A 206 17.32 13.74 -17.51
C ILE A 206 18.68 14.30 -17.95
N LEU A 207 19.61 13.42 -18.32
CA LEU A 207 20.93 13.77 -18.83
C LEU A 207 20.84 14.76 -19.99
N ARG A 208 19.99 14.48 -20.99
CA ARG A 208 19.83 15.34 -22.18
C ARG A 208 19.23 16.72 -21.93
N ARG A 209 18.66 16.95 -20.74
CA ARG A 209 18.22 18.29 -20.33
C ARG A 209 19.41 19.14 -19.87
N ASP A 210 20.52 18.51 -19.52
CA ASP A 210 21.76 19.13 -19.11
C ASP A 210 22.83 18.96 -20.20
N SER A 211 23.43 20.05 -20.66
CA SER A 211 24.03 20.10 -22.01
C SER A 211 25.47 19.57 -22.13
N ASP A 212 26.09 19.08 -21.03
CA ASP A 212 27.55 18.88 -20.96
C ASP A 212 28.04 17.42 -20.86
N HIS A 213 27.23 16.41 -21.21
CA HIS A 213 27.55 14.99 -20.96
C HIS A 213 27.56 14.07 -22.19
N LYS A 214 28.22 14.47 -23.29
CA LYS A 214 28.24 13.69 -24.55
C LYS A 214 28.72 12.23 -24.40
N LYS A 215 29.85 12.00 -23.71
CA LYS A 215 30.39 10.63 -23.49
C LYS A 215 29.40 9.72 -22.76
N SER A 216 28.71 10.26 -21.76
CA SER A 216 27.70 9.52 -21.00
C SER A 216 26.42 9.28 -21.81
N ASP A 217 26.02 10.22 -22.67
CA ASP A 217 24.88 10.05 -23.59
C ASP A 217 25.12 8.89 -24.56
N GLU A 218 26.28 8.88 -25.22
CA GLU A 218 26.68 7.82 -26.15
C GLU A 218 26.71 6.45 -25.48
N HIS A 219 27.30 6.37 -24.28
CA HIS A 219 27.35 5.14 -23.50
C HIS A 219 25.94 4.64 -23.13
N LEU A 220 25.06 5.52 -22.64
CA LEU A 220 23.67 5.16 -22.32
C LEU A 220 22.89 4.69 -23.54
N CYS A 221 23.02 5.38 -24.67
CA CYS A 221 22.39 4.99 -25.93
C CYS A 221 22.83 3.59 -26.37
N SER A 222 24.14 3.31 -26.30
CA SER A 222 24.68 2.00 -26.66
C SER A 222 24.10 0.86 -25.80
N LEU A 223 23.90 1.11 -24.49
CA LEU A 223 23.32 0.14 -23.57
C LEU A 223 21.83 -0.06 -23.82
N ILE A 224 21.07 1.02 -24.02
CA ILE A 224 19.62 0.96 -24.28
C ILE A 224 19.35 0.18 -25.57
N ILE A 225 20.05 0.50 -26.66
CA ILE A 225 19.91 -0.20 -27.95
C ILE A 225 20.22 -1.69 -27.79
N LYS A 226 21.26 -2.03 -27.02
CA LYS A 226 21.62 -3.42 -26.75
C LYS A 226 20.52 -4.20 -26.02
N GLU A 227 19.86 -3.59 -25.03
CA GLU A 227 18.75 -4.24 -24.32
C GLU A 227 17.47 -4.30 -25.17
N GLN A 228 17.20 -3.30 -26.02
CA GLN A 228 16.10 -3.32 -27.00
C GLN A 228 16.25 -4.48 -28.00
N GLN A 229 17.43 -4.63 -28.60
CA GLN A 229 17.75 -5.77 -29.47
C GLN A 229 17.67 -7.12 -28.74
N PHE A 230 17.91 -7.13 -27.42
CA PHE A 230 17.71 -8.32 -26.61
C PHE A 230 16.21 -8.63 -26.43
N HIS A 231 15.36 -7.64 -26.19
CA HIS A 231 13.90 -7.79 -26.08
C HIS A 231 13.24 -8.27 -27.36
N GLU A 232 13.66 -7.77 -28.52
CA GLU A 232 13.13 -8.19 -29.82
C GLU A 232 13.19 -9.72 -30.00
N ARG A 233 14.17 -10.40 -29.37
CA ARG A 233 14.33 -11.87 -29.40
C ARG A 233 13.26 -12.63 -28.61
N PHE A 234 12.63 -11.97 -27.64
CA PHE A 234 11.50 -12.53 -26.86
C PHE A 234 10.19 -12.28 -27.60
N GLU A 235 10.03 -11.10 -28.20
CA GLU A 235 8.85 -10.72 -28.98
C GLU A 235 8.73 -11.51 -30.29
N THR A 236 9.85 -11.80 -30.98
CA THR A 236 9.87 -12.66 -32.18
C THR A 236 9.39 -14.09 -31.90
N LYS A 237 9.47 -14.57 -30.65
CA LYS A 237 8.90 -15.86 -30.25
C LYS A 237 7.39 -15.80 -29.99
N SER A 238 6.84 -14.61 -29.80
CA SER A 238 5.43 -14.32 -29.51
C SER A 238 4.63 -13.89 -30.77
N LYS A 239 5.03 -14.37 -31.95
CA LYS A 239 4.55 -14.01 -33.30
C LYS A 239 3.07 -14.38 -33.61
N LYS A 240 2.12 -14.09 -32.73
CA LYS A 240 0.67 -14.28 -32.96
C LYS A 240 -0.20 -13.07 -32.63
N THR A 241 0.38 -11.90 -32.38
CA THR A 241 -0.39 -10.69 -32.06
C THR A 241 -0.64 -9.86 -33.33
N PRO A 242 -1.91 -9.54 -33.68
CA PRO A 242 -2.25 -8.60 -34.74
C PRO A 242 -1.56 -7.24 -34.57
N GLU A 243 -1.30 -6.53 -35.66
CA GLU A 243 -0.59 -5.24 -35.68
C GLU A 243 -1.22 -4.20 -34.73
N ASP A 244 -2.55 -4.18 -34.66
CA ASP A 244 -3.33 -3.25 -33.83
C ASP A 244 -3.23 -3.53 -32.31
N GLU A 245 -2.85 -4.76 -31.91
CA GLU A 245 -2.75 -5.18 -30.50
C GLU A 245 -1.30 -5.14 -29.97
N LYS A 246 -0.33 -4.79 -30.81
CA LYS A 246 1.10 -4.79 -30.44
C LYS A 246 1.39 -3.83 -29.29
N GLU A 247 0.81 -2.64 -29.31
CA GLU A 247 1.06 -1.62 -28.28
C GLU A 247 0.48 -2.02 -26.91
N GLU A 248 -0.72 -2.60 -26.90
CA GLU A 248 -1.36 -3.12 -25.68
C GLU A 248 -0.54 -4.28 -25.08
N HIS A 249 -0.05 -5.16 -25.95
CA HIS A 249 0.73 -6.33 -25.54
C HIS A 249 2.01 -5.94 -24.79
N VAL A 250 2.70 -4.86 -25.17
CA VAL A 250 3.94 -4.42 -24.49
C VAL A 250 3.67 -4.10 -23.03
N LEU A 251 2.65 -3.27 -22.74
CA LEU A 251 2.32 -2.90 -21.36
C LEU A 251 1.75 -4.08 -20.57
N TYR A 252 0.92 -4.90 -21.22
CA TYR A 252 0.36 -6.11 -20.61
C TYR A 252 1.46 -7.09 -20.20
N ARG A 253 2.42 -7.38 -21.10
CA ARG A 253 3.55 -8.28 -20.85
C ARG A 253 4.43 -7.77 -19.72
N LYS A 254 4.78 -6.48 -19.71
CA LYS A 254 5.53 -5.84 -18.60
C LYS A 254 4.77 -5.96 -17.29
N GLY A 255 3.44 -5.78 -17.30
CA GLY A 255 2.57 -5.98 -16.15
C GLY A 255 2.62 -7.42 -15.61
N LEU A 256 2.55 -8.42 -16.49
CA LEU A 256 2.66 -9.84 -16.12
C LEU A 256 4.02 -10.19 -15.51
N LEU A 257 5.12 -9.76 -16.15
CA LEU A 257 6.48 -9.99 -15.62
C LEU A 257 6.66 -9.33 -14.24
N ASN A 258 6.16 -8.11 -14.08
CA ASN A 258 6.22 -7.41 -12.81
C ASN A 258 5.43 -8.16 -11.72
N LYS A 259 4.21 -8.63 -12.03
CA LYS A 259 3.43 -9.46 -11.10
C LYS A 259 4.16 -10.77 -10.76
N PHE A 260 4.72 -11.44 -11.77
CA PHE A 260 5.46 -12.69 -11.62
C PHE A 260 6.68 -12.54 -10.69
N ILE A 261 7.45 -11.46 -10.82
CA ILE A 261 8.61 -11.22 -9.97
C ILE A 261 8.20 -10.76 -8.56
N LEU A 262 7.23 -9.85 -8.43
CA LEU A 262 6.80 -9.32 -7.14
C LEU A 262 6.11 -10.36 -6.25
N ASP A 263 5.57 -11.42 -6.84
CA ASP A 263 4.93 -12.55 -6.16
C ASP A 263 5.81 -13.17 -5.06
N ALA A 264 7.13 -13.25 -5.25
CA ALA A 264 8.05 -13.77 -4.24
C ALA A 264 8.09 -12.95 -2.94
N LEU A 265 7.60 -11.71 -2.96
CA LEU A 265 7.50 -10.85 -1.78
C LEU A 265 6.09 -10.81 -1.21
N LEU A 266 5.06 -11.17 -1.98
CA LEU A 266 3.67 -11.07 -1.55
C LEU A 266 3.36 -12.11 -0.48
N LEU A 267 2.71 -11.66 0.60
CA LEU A 267 2.25 -12.55 1.66
C LEU A 267 0.82 -12.99 1.39
N SER A 268 0.52 -14.21 1.81
CA SER A 268 -0.84 -14.74 1.79
C SER A 268 -1.61 -14.19 2.98
N ILE A 269 -2.80 -13.68 2.72
CA ILE A 269 -3.61 -12.97 3.71
C ILE A 269 -4.99 -13.61 3.78
N THR A 270 -5.45 -13.95 4.97
CA THR A 270 -6.80 -14.49 5.21
C THR A 270 -7.56 -13.55 6.15
N ARG A 271 -8.65 -12.95 5.67
CA ARG A 271 -9.44 -11.95 6.41
C ARG A 271 -10.74 -12.56 6.93
N VAL A 272 -11.03 -12.33 8.21
CA VAL A 272 -12.25 -12.79 8.88
C VAL A 272 -12.93 -11.61 9.58
N SER A 273 -14.25 -11.51 9.41
CA SER A 273 -15.10 -10.56 10.14
C SER A 273 -15.32 -11.07 11.56
N VAL A 274 -14.83 -10.31 12.55
CA VAL A 274 -14.98 -10.68 13.96
C VAL A 274 -16.43 -10.50 14.40
N ILE A 275 -17.08 -9.45 13.88
CA ILE A 275 -18.48 -9.14 14.21
C ILE A 275 -19.40 -10.27 13.74
N ASP A 276 -19.21 -10.81 12.54
CA ASP A 276 -20.07 -11.88 12.04
C ASP A 276 -19.91 -13.16 12.87
N HIS A 277 -18.68 -13.48 13.27
CA HIS A 277 -18.37 -14.65 14.10
C HIS A 277 -19.02 -14.58 15.49
N TYR A 278 -19.06 -13.40 16.13
CA TYR A 278 -19.66 -13.23 17.47
C TYR A 278 -21.14 -12.77 17.44
N SER A 279 -21.68 -12.46 16.25
CA SER A 279 -23.08 -12.01 16.10
C SER A 279 -24.10 -13.10 16.46
N SER A 280 -23.73 -14.37 16.30
CA SER A 280 -24.56 -15.53 16.64
C SER A 280 -24.67 -15.71 18.14
N LEU A 281 -23.55 -15.64 18.86
CA LEU A 281 -23.50 -15.77 20.32
C LEU A 281 -24.24 -14.62 21.03
N SER A 282 -24.01 -13.38 20.61
CA SER A 282 -24.74 -12.22 21.14
C SER A 282 -26.24 -12.26 20.82
N GLY A 283 -26.60 -12.77 19.64
CA GLY A 283 -27.99 -13.03 19.27
C GLY A 283 -28.66 -14.08 20.16
N ALA A 284 -27.94 -15.15 20.52
CA ALA A 284 -28.44 -16.20 21.42
C ALA A 284 -28.65 -15.67 22.85
N VAL A 285 -27.70 -14.90 23.39
CA VAL A 285 -27.83 -14.25 24.70
C VAL A 285 -29.01 -13.26 24.73
N ALA A 286 -29.15 -12.42 23.70
CA ALA A 286 -30.28 -11.50 23.59
C ALA A 286 -31.63 -12.24 23.51
N ALA A 287 -31.69 -13.37 22.80
CA ALA A 287 -32.88 -14.21 22.75
C ALA A 287 -33.21 -14.84 24.11
N GLY A 288 -32.19 -15.30 24.85
CA GLY A 288 -32.34 -15.83 26.21
C GLY A 288 -32.91 -14.80 27.19
N ILE A 289 -32.36 -13.58 27.19
CA ILE A 289 -32.84 -12.48 28.05
C ILE A 289 -34.29 -12.12 27.70
N ALA A 290 -34.61 -12.00 26.40
CA ALA A 290 -35.96 -11.68 25.97
C ALA A 290 -36.97 -12.79 26.33
N MET A 291 -36.57 -14.06 26.21
CA MET A 291 -37.39 -15.21 26.63
C MET A 291 -37.64 -15.22 28.14
N LEU A 292 -36.62 -14.94 28.96
CA LEU A 292 -36.76 -14.86 30.41
C LEU A 292 -37.75 -13.76 30.81
N PHE A 293 -37.64 -12.57 30.21
CA PHE A 293 -38.55 -11.47 30.46
C PHE A 293 -39.99 -11.79 30.02
N TYR A 294 -40.16 -12.39 28.84
CA TYR A 294 -41.45 -12.87 28.35
C TYR A 294 -42.10 -13.86 29.31
N PHE A 295 -41.37 -14.90 29.74
CA PHE A 295 -41.91 -15.90 30.67
C PHE A 295 -42.30 -15.29 32.01
N THR A 296 -41.52 -14.33 32.50
CA THR A 296 -41.83 -13.62 33.75
C THR A 296 -43.16 -12.87 33.65
N LEU A 297 -43.36 -12.11 32.56
CA LEU A 297 -44.61 -11.39 32.31
C LEU A 297 -45.79 -12.33 32.01
N PHE A 298 -45.54 -13.44 31.33
CA PHE A 298 -46.55 -14.45 31.01
C PHE A 298 -47.06 -15.17 32.28
N ILE A 299 -46.15 -15.53 33.20
CA ILE A 299 -46.53 -16.12 34.50
C ILE A 299 -47.35 -15.11 35.32
N TRP A 300 -46.90 -13.85 35.36
CA TRP A 300 -47.63 -12.78 36.03
C TRP A 300 -49.04 -12.57 35.45
N GLN A 301 -49.16 -12.56 34.12
CA GLN A 301 -50.45 -12.50 33.43
C GLN A 301 -51.37 -13.67 33.82
N GLY A 302 -50.83 -14.89 33.94
CA GLY A 302 -51.58 -16.08 34.35
C GLY A 302 -52.10 -16.04 35.80
N GLN A 303 -51.56 -15.17 36.65
CA GLN A 303 -52.07 -14.94 38.00
C GLN A 303 -53.24 -13.94 38.05
N ILE A 304 -53.37 -13.07 37.04
CA ILE A 304 -54.35 -11.97 37.02
C ILE A 304 -55.55 -12.31 36.13
N PHE A 305 -55.30 -12.92 34.98
CA PHE A 305 -56.33 -13.20 33.98
C PHE A 305 -56.64 -14.69 33.89
N VAL A 306 -57.92 -15.02 33.68
CA VAL A 306 -58.34 -16.39 33.43
C VAL A 306 -57.73 -16.88 32.11
N ILE A 307 -57.07 -18.04 32.19
CA ILE A 307 -56.47 -18.72 31.04
C ILE A 307 -57.57 -18.98 29.99
N ASN A 308 -57.29 -18.65 28.72
CA ASN A 308 -58.22 -18.71 27.57
C ASN A 308 -59.28 -17.60 27.46
N SER A 309 -59.21 -16.55 28.28
CA SER A 309 -60.05 -15.37 28.08
C SER A 309 -59.56 -14.50 26.89
N VAL A 310 -60.46 -13.75 26.26
CA VAL A 310 -60.09 -12.81 25.18
C VAL A 310 -59.00 -11.83 25.63
N PRO A 311 -59.04 -11.21 26.83
CA PRO A 311 -57.96 -10.37 27.33
C PRO A 311 -56.62 -11.11 27.44
N PHE A 312 -56.63 -12.36 27.90
CA PHE A 312 -55.42 -13.19 28.00
C PHE A 312 -54.78 -13.41 26.63
N ILE A 313 -55.56 -13.73 25.60
CA ILE A 313 -55.03 -13.95 24.24
C ILE A 313 -54.41 -12.65 23.69
N VAL A 314 -55.11 -11.52 23.81
CA VAL A 314 -54.62 -10.22 23.31
C VAL A 314 -53.31 -9.81 24.00
N ILE A 315 -53.23 -9.93 25.33
CA ILE A 315 -52.02 -9.59 26.08
C ILE A 315 -50.87 -10.52 25.70
N THR A 316 -51.12 -11.81 25.50
CA THR A 316 -50.08 -12.78 25.08
C THR A 316 -49.45 -12.38 23.74
N VAL A 317 -50.26 -11.96 22.76
CA VAL A 317 -49.76 -11.47 21.46
C VAL A 317 -48.91 -10.21 21.64
N ILE A 318 -49.33 -9.27 22.48
CA ILE A 318 -48.57 -8.05 22.79
C ILE A 318 -47.22 -8.41 23.45
N LEU A 319 -47.21 -9.30 24.44
CA LEU A 319 -45.99 -9.76 25.09
C LEU A 319 -45.04 -10.46 24.11
N TYR A 320 -45.59 -11.22 23.17
CA TYR A 320 -44.81 -11.87 22.13
C TYR A 320 -44.13 -10.86 21.18
N ILE A 321 -44.86 -9.82 20.76
CA ILE A 321 -44.29 -8.73 19.94
C ILE A 321 -43.24 -7.95 20.75
N LEU A 322 -43.51 -7.66 22.03
CA LEU A 322 -42.57 -6.97 22.91
C LEU A 322 -41.27 -7.76 23.07
N LYS A 323 -41.36 -9.07 23.29
CA LYS A 323 -40.21 -9.99 23.33
C LYS A 323 -39.35 -9.86 22.07
N ASP A 324 -39.97 -9.91 20.90
CA ASP A 324 -39.23 -9.82 19.63
C ASP A 324 -38.57 -8.45 19.46
N ARG A 325 -39.25 -7.36 19.82
CA ARG A 325 -38.65 -6.00 19.79
C ARG A 325 -37.55 -5.80 20.81
N MET A 326 -37.66 -6.39 22.00
CA MET A 326 -36.59 -6.39 23.01
C MET A 326 -35.36 -7.16 22.52
N LYS A 327 -35.54 -8.36 21.93
CA LYS A 327 -34.46 -9.15 21.34
C LYS A 327 -33.72 -8.36 20.26
N GLU A 328 -34.44 -7.72 19.35
CA GLU A 328 -33.85 -6.88 18.29
C GLU A 328 -33.12 -5.67 18.87
N GLY A 329 -33.73 -5.00 19.85
CA GLY A 329 -33.14 -3.85 20.55
C GLY A 329 -31.82 -4.22 21.23
N LEU A 330 -31.83 -5.29 22.02
CA LEU A 330 -30.63 -5.81 22.70
C LEU A 330 -29.55 -6.21 21.70
N ARG A 331 -29.90 -6.97 20.65
CA ARG A 331 -28.95 -7.37 19.59
C ARG A 331 -28.30 -6.16 18.93
N ASN A 332 -29.06 -5.11 18.64
CA ASN A 332 -28.55 -3.89 18.02
C ASN A 332 -27.72 -3.04 19.00
N GLN A 333 -28.07 -3.01 20.29
CA GLN A 333 -27.27 -2.34 21.32
C GLN A 333 -25.92 -3.03 21.51
N TYR A 334 -25.89 -4.37 21.61
CA TYR A 334 -24.64 -5.13 21.68
C TYR A 334 -23.75 -4.90 20.47
N LYS A 335 -24.31 -4.87 19.25
CA LYS A 335 -23.55 -4.52 18.04
C LYS A 335 -22.94 -3.12 18.11
N LYS A 336 -23.66 -2.13 18.66
CA LYS A 336 -23.19 -0.75 18.82
C LYS A 336 -22.15 -0.60 19.95
N GLN A 337 -22.23 -1.41 21.02
CA GLN A 337 -21.34 -1.31 22.17
C GLN A 337 -20.07 -2.18 22.05
N ALA A 338 -20.17 -3.33 21.38
CA ALA A 338 -19.03 -4.18 20.99
C ALA A 338 -18.01 -3.41 20.14
N PHE A 339 -18.46 -2.39 19.42
CA PHE A 339 -17.64 -1.48 18.63
C PHE A 339 -16.48 -0.82 19.39
N ARG A 340 -16.61 -0.57 20.70
CA ARG A 340 -15.52 0.05 21.50
C ARG A 340 -14.44 -0.94 21.91
N TRP A 341 -14.70 -2.24 21.84
CA TRP A 341 -13.86 -3.27 22.45
C TRP A 341 -13.34 -4.31 21.45
N PHE A 342 -14.00 -4.48 20.30
CA PHE A 342 -13.64 -5.48 19.30
C PHE A 342 -13.27 -4.84 17.96
N PRO A 343 -12.22 -5.36 17.29
CA PRO A 343 -11.93 -4.97 15.92
C PRO A 343 -13.03 -5.44 14.97
N ASP A 344 -13.25 -4.72 13.87
CA ASP A 344 -14.19 -5.13 12.82
C ASP A 344 -13.68 -6.39 12.12
N TYR A 345 -12.40 -6.40 11.78
CA TYR A 345 -11.74 -7.48 11.06
C TYR A 345 -10.46 -7.91 11.75
N LYS A 346 -10.21 -9.22 11.69
CA LYS A 346 -8.93 -9.84 12.01
C LYS A 346 -8.43 -10.55 10.76
N THR A 347 -7.17 -10.33 10.46
CA THR A 347 -6.53 -10.79 9.25
C THR A 347 -5.24 -11.52 9.64
N GLU A 348 -5.10 -12.76 9.18
CA GLU A 348 -3.91 -13.58 9.43
C GLU A 348 -2.92 -13.43 8.29
N ILE A 349 -1.64 -13.27 8.64
CA ILE A 349 -0.56 -13.07 7.69
C ILE A 349 0.26 -14.35 7.63
N TRP A 350 0.34 -14.96 6.45
CA TRP A 350 1.04 -16.22 6.21
C TRP A 350 2.19 -16.03 5.24
N THR A 351 3.22 -16.87 5.37
CA THR A 351 4.25 -17.01 4.33
C THR A 351 3.64 -17.38 2.97
N PRO A 352 4.29 -17.05 1.83
CA PRO A 352 3.77 -17.40 0.50
C PRO A 352 3.44 -18.90 0.34
N SER A 353 4.23 -19.77 0.97
CA SER A 353 4.02 -21.22 0.96
C SER A 353 2.92 -21.72 1.92
N HIS A 354 2.22 -20.84 2.61
CA HIS A 354 1.20 -21.14 3.64
C HIS A 354 1.67 -22.00 4.83
N ARG A 355 2.98 -22.24 4.97
CA ARG A 355 3.51 -23.13 6.03
C ARG A 355 3.62 -22.47 7.40
N ARG A 356 3.68 -21.14 7.45
CA ARG A 356 3.96 -20.42 8.69
C ARG A 356 3.15 -19.12 8.78
N CYS A 357 2.55 -18.90 9.95
CA CYS A 357 1.94 -17.63 10.31
C CYS A 357 3.04 -16.65 10.76
N ILE A 358 3.06 -15.46 10.16
CA ILE A 358 4.01 -14.37 10.44
C ILE A 358 3.41 -13.39 11.45
N GLY A 359 2.08 -13.23 11.46
CA GLY A 359 1.43 -12.27 12.34
C GLY A 359 -0.05 -12.11 12.11
N TYR A 360 -0.63 -11.16 12.83
CA TYR A 360 -2.04 -10.79 12.76
C TYR A 360 -2.19 -9.30 12.54
N LEU A 361 -3.15 -8.92 11.71
CA LEU A 361 -3.59 -7.55 11.51
C LEU A 361 -5.02 -7.42 12.04
N THR A 362 -5.28 -6.38 12.83
CA THR A 362 -6.61 -6.04 13.29
C THR A 362 -6.99 -4.65 12.80
N GLU A 363 -8.24 -4.49 12.37
CA GLU A 363 -8.75 -3.26 11.76
C GLU A 363 -10.02 -2.80 12.47
N SER A 364 -10.21 -1.49 12.62
CA SER A 364 -11.39 -0.91 13.24
C SER A 364 -11.72 0.43 12.58
N PHE A 365 -12.99 0.69 12.29
CA PHE A 365 -13.44 1.91 11.63
C PHE A 365 -14.59 2.59 12.38
N ALA A 366 -14.43 3.86 12.74
CA ALA A 366 -15.41 4.66 13.46
C ALA A 366 -15.70 6.00 12.77
N TYR A 367 -16.85 6.56 13.13
CA TYR A 367 -17.11 8.00 13.00
C TYR A 367 -16.99 8.63 14.38
N LEU A 368 -16.10 9.60 14.52
CA LEU A 368 -15.88 10.30 15.78
C LEU A 368 -16.66 11.61 15.83
N LYS A 369 -17.15 11.95 17.02
CA LYS A 369 -17.62 13.32 17.32
C LYS A 369 -16.44 14.19 17.75
N THR A 370 -16.53 15.50 17.58
CA THR A 370 -15.47 16.44 18.02
C THR A 370 -15.11 16.29 19.50
N LYS A 371 -16.07 15.94 20.36
CA LYS A 371 -15.85 15.71 21.80
C LYS A 371 -15.05 14.44 22.12
N GLU A 372 -14.95 13.52 21.17
CA GLU A 372 -14.23 12.24 21.32
C GLU A 372 -12.77 12.34 20.85
N LEU A 373 -12.37 13.46 20.22
CA LEU A 373 -11.00 13.71 19.78
C LEU A 373 -10.13 14.18 20.93
N SER A 374 -8.88 13.74 20.97
CA SER A 374 -7.91 14.27 21.93
C SER A 374 -7.48 15.69 21.56
N ASN A 375 -7.09 16.47 22.58
CA ASN A 375 -6.60 17.83 22.39
C ASN A 375 -5.38 17.90 21.43
N GLU A 376 -4.49 16.90 21.49
CA GLU A 376 -3.34 16.77 20.58
C GLU A 376 -3.75 16.71 19.11
N ILE A 377 -4.77 15.90 18.78
CA ILE A 377 -5.26 15.75 17.41
C ILE A 377 -5.87 17.07 16.92
N ILE A 378 -6.60 17.76 17.78
CA ILE A 378 -7.19 19.07 17.46
C ILE A 378 -6.09 20.10 17.19
N GLN A 379 -5.05 20.14 18.02
CA GLN A 379 -3.89 21.02 17.82
C GLN A 379 -3.18 20.74 16.50
N ILE A 380 -2.85 19.47 16.22
CA ILE A 380 -2.22 19.07 14.95
C ILE A 380 -3.14 19.41 13.77
N ARG A 381 -4.46 19.19 13.89
CA ARG A 381 -5.45 19.55 12.85
C ARG A 381 -5.42 21.04 12.55
N ASN A 382 -5.25 21.90 13.55
CA ASN A 382 -5.30 23.35 13.39
C ASN A 382 -3.96 23.99 12.94
N GLN A 383 -2.83 23.28 13.06
CA GLN A 383 -1.53 23.79 12.63
C GLN A 383 -1.42 24.10 11.12
N GLU A 384 -0.70 25.18 10.80
CA GLU A 384 -0.16 25.62 9.49
C GLU A 384 -1.16 26.00 8.39
N PHE A 385 -2.16 25.19 8.10
CA PHE A 385 -2.89 25.32 6.84
C PHE A 385 -4.20 26.12 6.89
N HIS A 386 -4.63 26.63 8.05
CA HIS A 386 -6.05 26.95 8.30
C HIS A 386 -6.34 28.27 9.02
N ALA A 387 -5.45 29.26 9.00
CA ALA A 387 -5.72 30.57 9.64
C ALA A 387 -7.04 31.22 9.16
N GLU A 388 -7.47 30.97 7.92
CA GLU A 388 -8.75 31.46 7.38
C GLU A 388 -9.93 30.50 7.60
N LEU A 389 -9.74 29.19 7.44
CA LEU A 389 -10.84 28.20 7.53
C LEU A 389 -11.36 28.01 8.97
N GLU A 390 -10.49 28.18 9.97
CA GLU A 390 -10.88 28.16 11.39
C GLU A 390 -11.82 29.34 11.72
N ARG A 391 -11.64 30.51 11.08
CA ARG A 391 -12.52 31.68 11.22
C ARG A 391 -13.95 31.39 10.73
N PHE A 392 -14.10 30.55 9.70
CA PHE A 392 -15.40 30.20 9.12
C PHE A 392 -16.09 29.00 9.79
N LYS A 393 -15.47 28.33 10.78
CA LYS A 393 -16.02 27.19 11.55
C LYS A 393 -16.79 26.18 10.68
N ARG A 394 -16.23 25.79 9.53
CA ARG A 394 -16.90 24.84 8.64
C ARG A 394 -17.03 23.48 9.35
N PRO A 395 -18.23 22.90 9.43
CA PRO A 395 -18.40 21.62 10.10
C PRO A 395 -17.76 20.51 9.24
N GLU A 396 -17.09 19.59 9.93
CA GLU A 396 -16.40 18.44 9.35
C GLU A 396 -16.90 17.14 9.96
N THR A 397 -16.98 16.11 9.13
CA THR A 397 -17.14 14.73 9.59
C THR A 397 -15.77 14.12 9.80
N VAL A 398 -15.57 13.44 10.93
CA VAL A 398 -14.30 12.78 11.26
C VAL A 398 -14.43 11.27 11.14
N LEU A 399 -13.75 10.68 10.16
CA LEU A 399 -13.56 9.24 10.08
C LEU A 399 -12.32 8.85 10.85
N TYR A 400 -12.41 7.78 11.61
CA TYR A 400 -11.30 7.20 12.34
C TYR A 400 -11.11 5.76 11.89
N TYR A 401 -9.89 5.42 11.51
CA TYR A 401 -9.52 4.07 11.15
C TYR A 401 -8.27 3.67 11.93
N LYS A 402 -8.37 2.57 12.69
CA LYS A 402 -7.27 2.00 13.45
C LYS A 402 -6.85 0.68 12.80
N LYS A 403 -5.54 0.52 12.65
CA LYS A 403 -4.90 -0.69 12.17
C LYS A 403 -3.82 -1.09 13.16
N GLU A 404 -3.82 -2.33 13.62
CA GLU A 404 -2.83 -2.84 14.56
C GLU A 404 -2.26 -4.16 14.04
N ALA A 405 -0.97 -4.14 13.69
CA ALA A 405 -0.22 -5.29 13.22
C ALA A 405 0.62 -5.88 14.36
N LYS A 406 0.41 -7.15 14.67
CA LYS A 406 1.16 -7.94 15.65
C LYS A 406 1.98 -8.97 14.91
N LEU A 407 3.29 -8.77 14.86
CA LEU A 407 4.22 -9.72 14.26
C LEU A 407 4.70 -10.72 15.32
N LEU A 408 4.66 -11.99 14.95
CA LEU A 408 5.15 -13.08 15.78
C LEU A 408 6.68 -13.13 15.69
N GLU A 409 7.31 -13.57 16.77
CA GLU A 409 8.76 -13.72 16.83
C GLU A 409 9.25 -14.71 15.77
N GLU A 410 10.35 -14.36 15.10
CA GLU A 410 11.07 -15.31 14.26
C GLU A 410 12.05 -16.11 15.10
N PRO A 411 12.02 -17.45 15.09
CA PRO A 411 13.14 -18.21 15.63
C PRO A 411 14.38 -17.79 14.85
N LYS A 412 15.42 -17.29 15.54
CA LYS A 412 16.68 -16.80 14.96
C LYS A 412 17.31 -17.86 14.05
N ARG A 413 16.90 -17.91 12.78
CA ARG A 413 17.54 -18.74 11.77
C ARG A 413 18.72 -17.97 11.20
N LYS A 414 19.92 -18.53 11.38
CA LYS A 414 21.15 -18.04 10.76
C LYS A 414 20.90 -17.89 9.24
N GLY A 415 21.04 -16.68 8.71
CA GLY A 415 20.82 -16.40 7.29
C GLY A 415 19.38 -16.03 6.87
N SER A 416 18.45 -15.75 7.78
CA SER A 416 17.14 -15.16 7.38
C SER A 416 17.37 -13.82 6.67
N ARG A 417 16.83 -13.69 5.45
CA ARG A 417 16.97 -12.49 4.61
C ARG A 417 15.71 -11.62 4.59
N ARG A 418 14.54 -12.21 4.87
CA ARG A 418 13.22 -11.56 4.80
C ARG A 418 12.60 -11.53 6.19
N TYR A 419 12.69 -10.38 6.86
CA TYR A 419 12.12 -10.19 8.20
C TYR A 419 11.35 -8.87 8.32
N GLU A 420 11.74 -7.84 7.55
CA GLU A 420 10.99 -6.59 7.43
C GLU A 420 9.77 -6.78 6.52
N LEU A 421 8.66 -6.18 6.93
CA LEU A 421 7.43 -6.14 6.15
C LEU A 421 7.17 -4.71 5.68
N ASN A 422 6.59 -4.59 4.50
CA ASN A 422 6.04 -3.35 4.01
C ASN A 422 4.53 -3.51 3.88
N ASN A 423 3.80 -2.55 4.43
CA ASN A 423 2.37 -2.44 4.27
C ASN A 423 2.04 -1.28 3.33
N ILE A 424 1.31 -1.60 2.26
CA ILE A 424 0.82 -0.66 1.27
C ILE A 424 -0.69 -0.51 1.49
N PHE A 425 -1.08 0.59 2.11
CA PHE A 425 -2.47 0.96 2.28
C PHE A 425 -2.90 1.90 1.15
N ARG A 426 -3.85 1.46 0.35
CA ARG A 426 -4.45 2.24 -0.74
C ARG A 426 -5.85 2.64 -0.35
N PHE A 427 -6.22 3.88 -0.60
CA PHE A 427 -7.54 4.39 -0.31
C PHE A 427 -8.12 5.15 -1.51
N ASN A 428 -9.25 4.68 -2.02
CA ASN A 428 -9.99 5.32 -3.10
C ASN A 428 -10.98 6.34 -2.53
N ILE A 429 -10.87 7.60 -2.97
CA ILE A 429 -11.74 8.70 -2.52
C ILE A 429 -12.92 8.98 -3.46
N GLU A 430 -13.10 8.21 -4.54
CA GLU A 430 -14.15 8.43 -5.55
C GLU A 430 -15.54 8.60 -4.92
N HIS A 431 -15.88 7.72 -3.97
CA HIS A 431 -17.16 7.78 -3.27
C HIS A 431 -17.31 9.02 -2.37
N PHE A 432 -16.21 9.62 -1.88
CA PHE A 432 -16.27 10.91 -1.19
C PHE A 432 -16.66 12.06 -2.12
N LEU A 433 -16.38 11.92 -3.41
CA LEU A 433 -16.60 12.95 -4.42
C LEU A 433 -17.96 12.82 -5.11
N SER A 434 -18.75 11.79 -4.78
CA SER A 434 -20.06 11.50 -5.38
C SER A 434 -21.05 12.68 -5.33
N LYS A 435 -20.95 13.53 -4.30
CA LYS A 435 -21.78 14.75 -4.12
C LYS A 435 -21.01 16.05 -4.35
N ALA A 436 -19.77 15.99 -4.85
CA ALA A 436 -19.01 17.18 -5.20
C ALA A 436 -19.67 17.94 -6.36
N SER A 437 -19.73 19.27 -6.24
CA SER A 437 -20.15 20.13 -7.34
C SER A 437 -19.16 20.10 -8.51
N ASN A 438 -19.55 20.68 -9.64
CA ASN A 438 -18.67 20.81 -10.81
C ASN A 438 -17.29 21.37 -10.45
N SER A 439 -16.27 20.81 -11.10
CA SER A 439 -14.86 21.08 -10.87
C SER A 439 -14.45 22.53 -11.10
N TYR A 440 -15.23 23.28 -11.87
CA TYR A 440 -14.99 24.66 -12.20
C TYR A 440 -16.28 25.47 -12.15
N HIS A 441 -16.16 26.74 -11.75
CA HIS A 441 -17.22 27.73 -11.80
C HIS A 441 -16.76 28.91 -12.66
N LEU A 442 -17.69 29.46 -13.45
CA LEU A 442 -17.46 30.70 -14.18
C LEU A 442 -17.57 31.86 -13.18
N HIS A 443 -16.47 32.57 -12.97
CA HIS A 443 -16.43 33.81 -12.22
C HIS A 443 -16.32 34.97 -13.21
N GLN A 444 -17.31 35.85 -13.18
CA GLN A 444 -17.26 37.10 -13.90
C GLN A 444 -16.43 38.11 -13.10
N GLN A 445 -15.40 38.68 -13.74
CA GLN A 445 -14.57 39.72 -13.16
C GLN A 445 -14.43 40.87 -14.17
N LEU A 446 -14.34 42.10 -13.68
CA LEU A 446 -14.01 43.26 -14.51
C LEU A 446 -12.50 43.27 -14.75
N ASN A 447 -12.09 43.23 -16.01
CA ASN A 447 -10.69 43.45 -16.36
C ASN A 447 -10.39 44.95 -16.22
N GLN A 448 -9.40 45.29 -15.37
CA GLN A 448 -9.08 46.67 -15.03
C GLN A 448 -8.49 47.46 -16.20
N GLU A 449 -7.89 46.80 -17.18
CA GLU A 449 -7.29 47.45 -18.36
C GLU A 449 -8.30 47.60 -19.49
N SER A 450 -9.08 46.56 -19.79
CA SER A 450 -10.03 46.57 -20.90
C SER A 450 -11.40 47.16 -20.54
N MET A 451 -11.68 47.35 -19.23
CA MET A 451 -12.98 47.76 -18.67
C MET A 451 -14.16 46.89 -19.13
N LYS A 452 -13.87 45.66 -19.58
CA LYS A 452 -14.87 44.68 -20.01
C LYS A 452 -15.06 43.60 -18.96
N LEU A 453 -16.27 43.05 -18.95
CA LEU A 453 -16.58 41.86 -18.17
C LEU A 453 -15.94 40.64 -18.84
N GLU A 454 -15.03 40.01 -18.13
CA GLU A 454 -14.37 38.78 -18.55
C GLU A 454 -14.84 37.63 -17.68
N TYR A 455 -14.99 36.46 -18.30
CA TYR A 455 -15.37 35.24 -17.60
C TYR A 455 -14.13 34.38 -17.39
N GLN A 456 -13.74 34.22 -16.14
CA GLN A 456 -12.64 33.34 -15.75
C GLN A 456 -13.20 32.03 -15.19
N ARG A 457 -12.67 30.91 -15.68
CA ARG A 457 -13.02 29.58 -15.18
C ARG A 457 -12.17 29.27 -13.94
N LEU A 458 -12.75 29.41 -12.75
CA LEU A 458 -12.05 29.16 -11.48
C LEU A 458 -12.26 27.73 -10.97
N PRO A 459 -11.21 27.05 -10.49
CA PRO A 459 -11.33 25.70 -9.95
C PRO A 459 -12.02 25.72 -8.58
N LYS A 460 -12.95 24.81 -8.36
CA LYS A 460 -13.56 24.58 -7.04
C LYS A 460 -12.97 23.34 -6.41
N VAL A 461 -12.39 23.52 -5.23
CA VAL A 461 -11.68 22.48 -4.50
C VAL A 461 -12.24 22.26 -3.10
N TYR A 462 -12.05 21.07 -2.59
CA TYR A 462 -12.34 20.65 -1.22
C TYR A 462 -11.03 20.20 -0.58
N HIS A 463 -10.88 20.44 0.73
CA HIS A 463 -9.68 20.07 1.47
C HIS A 463 -10.03 18.94 2.44
N ILE A 464 -9.48 17.75 2.22
CA ILE A 464 -9.58 16.63 3.15
C ILE A 464 -8.27 16.55 3.92
N ASN A 465 -8.32 16.69 5.24
CA ASN A 465 -7.11 16.60 6.06
C ASN A 465 -7.00 15.17 6.60
N LEU A 466 -5.81 14.58 6.50
CA LEU A 466 -5.47 13.27 7.01
C LEU A 466 -4.39 13.42 8.08
N ILE A 467 -4.69 12.98 9.29
CA ILE A 467 -3.70 12.85 10.37
C ILE A 467 -3.46 11.37 10.59
N MET A 468 -2.20 10.95 10.54
CA MET A 468 -1.75 9.60 10.82
C MET A 468 -0.90 9.62 12.09
N LYS A 469 -1.24 8.76 13.04
CA LYS A 469 -0.46 8.49 14.24
C LYS A 469 0.07 7.06 14.17
N ASN A 470 1.39 6.93 14.12
CA ASN A 470 2.07 5.64 14.20
C ASN A 470 2.61 5.46 15.61
N THR A 471 2.35 4.31 16.21
CA THR A 471 2.87 3.92 17.53
C THR A 471 3.54 2.57 17.40
N TYR A 472 4.82 2.49 17.77
CA TYR A 472 5.61 1.27 17.69
C TYR A 472 6.69 1.25 18.77
N LEU A 473 7.31 0.09 18.97
CA LEU A 473 8.48 -0.05 19.84
C LEU A 473 9.74 0.22 19.01
N SER A 474 10.56 1.17 19.47
CA SER A 474 11.88 1.48 18.92
C SER A 474 12.84 0.31 19.12
N GLU A 475 14.00 0.38 18.45
CA GLU A 475 15.10 -0.58 18.63
C GLU A 475 15.57 -0.68 20.09
N ASN A 476 15.47 0.43 20.84
CA ASN A 476 15.83 0.47 22.26
C ASN A 476 14.72 -0.03 23.20
N GLY A 477 13.61 -0.56 22.66
CA GLY A 477 12.45 -1.00 23.43
C GLY A 477 11.54 0.13 23.94
N GLU A 478 11.85 1.38 23.64
CA GLU A 478 11.02 2.53 24.00
C GLU A 478 9.83 2.69 23.06
N LYS A 479 8.69 3.12 23.61
CA LYS A 479 7.50 3.40 22.80
C LYS A 479 7.69 4.72 22.04
N LYS A 480 7.80 4.63 20.72
CA LYS A 480 7.89 5.78 19.82
C LYS A 480 6.51 6.09 19.21
N VAL A 481 6.19 7.38 19.15
CA VAL A 481 4.98 7.89 18.51
C VAL A 481 5.38 8.88 17.43
N GLU A 482 4.96 8.63 16.20
CA GLU A 482 5.20 9.51 15.06
C GLU A 482 3.88 10.03 14.51
N TRP A 483 3.89 11.32 14.19
CA TRP A 483 2.72 12.01 13.65
C TRP A 483 3.04 12.51 12.25
N ASN A 484 2.13 12.24 11.33
CA ASN A 484 2.19 12.72 9.97
C ASN A 484 0.86 13.37 9.60
N LYS A 485 0.90 14.58 9.06
CA LYS A 485 -0.26 15.32 8.59
C LYS A 485 -0.15 15.53 7.09
N PHE A 486 -1.25 15.32 6.38
CA PHE A 486 -1.36 15.55 4.95
C PHE A 486 -2.69 16.25 4.67
N ARG A 487 -2.73 17.05 3.61
CA ARG A 487 -3.99 17.58 3.06
C ARG A 487 -4.13 17.14 1.61
N LEU A 488 -5.23 16.49 1.32
CA LEU A 488 -5.65 16.18 -0.04
C LEU A 488 -6.48 17.35 -0.56
N VAL A 489 -6.03 17.96 -1.64
CA VAL A 489 -6.80 18.98 -2.37
C VAL A 489 -7.51 18.28 -3.52
N VAL A 490 -8.84 18.25 -3.46
CA VAL A 490 -9.66 17.41 -4.34
C VAL A 490 -10.74 18.24 -5.03
N ASN A 491 -11.15 17.83 -6.22
CA ASN A 491 -12.36 18.32 -6.88
C ASN A 491 -13.20 17.12 -7.36
N LYS A 492 -14.25 17.35 -8.15
CA LYS A 492 -15.11 16.26 -8.67
C LYS A 492 -14.37 15.28 -9.59
N ASP A 493 -13.30 15.71 -10.25
CA ASP A 493 -12.52 14.85 -11.16
C ASP A 493 -11.48 13.99 -10.42
N GLY A 494 -11.24 14.26 -9.12
CA GLY A 494 -10.28 13.54 -8.31
C GLY A 494 -9.35 14.44 -7.49
N ILE A 495 -8.22 13.85 -7.10
CA ILE A 495 -7.16 14.49 -6.32
C ILE A 495 -6.30 15.33 -7.25
N LYS A 496 -6.11 16.60 -6.91
CA LYS A 496 -5.26 17.53 -7.66
C LYS A 496 -3.84 17.57 -7.14
N ARG A 497 -3.67 17.50 -5.82
CA ARG A 497 -2.36 17.48 -5.17
C ARG A 497 -2.47 17.03 -3.71
N ILE A 498 -1.33 16.67 -3.15
CA ILE A 498 -1.15 16.38 -1.72
C ILE A 498 -0.23 17.45 -1.14
N GLU A 499 -0.74 18.22 -0.18
CA GLU A 499 0.03 19.20 0.58
C GLU A 499 0.56 18.55 1.87
N ARG A 500 1.82 18.83 2.20
CA ARG A 500 2.49 18.38 3.43
C ARG A 500 2.89 19.60 4.26
N PRO A 501 2.75 19.57 5.59
CA PRO A 501 3.28 20.62 6.44
C PRO A 501 4.79 20.70 6.19
N LEU A 502 5.33 21.91 6.19
CA LEU A 502 6.77 22.10 5.99
C LEU A 502 7.47 21.50 7.22
N LYS A 503 8.01 20.29 7.10
CA LYS A 503 8.98 19.82 8.09
C LYS A 503 10.13 20.83 8.08
N PRO A 504 10.66 21.27 9.24
CA PRO A 504 11.92 22.02 9.24
C PRO A 504 12.94 21.20 8.45
N ARG A 505 13.56 21.83 7.44
CA ARG A 505 14.46 21.16 6.48
C ARG A 505 15.49 20.33 7.23
N ASP A 506 15.43 19.02 7.04
CA ASP A 506 16.56 18.14 7.31
C ASP A 506 17.56 18.36 6.16
N PRO A 507 18.82 18.79 6.41
CA PRO A 507 19.78 19.16 5.36
C PRO A 507 20.11 18.03 4.37
N HIS A 508 19.60 16.81 4.58
CA HIS A 508 19.78 15.66 3.70
C HIS A 508 18.53 15.25 2.89
N SER A 509 17.39 15.95 3.00
CA SER A 509 16.19 15.61 2.22
C SER A 509 16.11 16.40 0.91
N ILE A 510 16.63 15.84 -0.17
CA ILE A 510 16.40 16.35 -1.53
C ILE A 510 15.01 15.88 -1.98
N ALA A 511 13.99 16.69 -1.74
CA ALA A 511 12.72 16.60 -2.46
C ALA A 511 12.75 17.62 -3.61
N PRO A 512 12.37 17.25 -4.84
CA PRO A 512 12.26 18.24 -5.92
C PRO A 512 11.07 19.17 -5.65
N GLU A 513 11.28 20.47 -5.89
CA GLU A 513 10.20 21.44 -6.07
C GLU A 513 9.30 20.98 -7.23
N GLN A 514 7.98 21.11 -7.03
CA GLN A 514 6.94 20.72 -7.98
C GLN A 514 6.87 21.64 -9.20
#